data_AF-A0AA39UYF2-F1
#
_entry.id   AF-A0AA39UYF2-F1
#
_cell.length_a   1.000
_cell.length_b   1.000
_cell.length_c   1.000
_cell.angle_alpha   90.00
_cell.angle_beta   90.00
_cell.angle_gamma   90.00
#
_symmetry.space_group_name_H-M   'P 1'
#
loop_
_entity.id
_entity.type
_entity.pdbx_description
1 polymer ?
#
loop_
_entity_poly.entity_id
_entity_poly.type
_entity_poly.pdbx_seq_one_letter_code
_entity_poly.pdbx_strand_id
1 'polypeptide(L)'
;MGNDLELKPVIRELVRTRVCFPDILLLVDKVTVVDLTDLKPYTNSGAYRLYLTDGEVIIQALLKRRLHKYVTREDVYEGSYVVLKEYSLASAKRLNGDGNVRYLAISDFYSIGDASRNRDKNRLRGDE
;
A
#
# COMPACT_ATOMS: atom_id res chain seq x y z
N MET A 1 -6.19 -27.16 -0.54
CA MET A 1 -7.23 -26.12 -0.60
C MET A 1 -6.50 -24.79 -0.74
N GLY A 2 -6.61 -24.12 -1.87
CA GLY A 2 -6.03 -22.79 -2.04
C GLY A 2 -6.81 -21.82 -1.17
N ASN A 3 -6.14 -21.13 -0.25
CA ASN A 3 -6.77 -19.99 0.42
C ASN A 3 -6.83 -18.87 -0.62
N ASP A 4 -8.01 -18.68 -1.21
CA ASP A 4 -8.27 -17.47 -1.98
C ASP A 4 -8.18 -16.29 -1.00
N LEU A 5 -7.34 -15.31 -1.34
CA LEU A 5 -7.22 -14.08 -0.57
C LEU A 5 -8.50 -13.27 -0.75
N GLU A 6 -9.33 -13.24 0.29
CA GLU A 6 -10.58 -12.48 0.27
C GLU A 6 -10.37 -11.08 0.86
N LEU A 7 -10.68 -10.05 0.07
CA LEU A 7 -10.72 -8.67 0.54
C LEU A 7 -11.97 -8.45 1.39
N LYS A 8 -11.80 -7.83 2.57
CA LYS A 8 -12.90 -7.44 3.45
C LYS A 8 -13.07 -5.93 3.42
N PRO A 9 -14.25 -5.41 3.04
CA PRO A 9 -14.51 -3.97 3.07
C PRO A 9 -14.27 -3.39 4.47
N VAL A 10 -13.40 -2.39 4.58
CA VAL A 10 -12.95 -1.82 5.85
C VAL A 10 -12.58 -0.34 5.77
N ILE A 11 -12.20 0.16 4.60
CA ILE A 11 -11.67 1.51 4.43
C ILE A 11 -12.71 2.57 4.81
N ARG A 12 -13.99 2.37 4.43
CA ARG A 12 -15.07 3.31 4.81
C ARG A 12 -15.22 3.42 6.31
N GLU A 13 -15.23 2.29 7.00
CA GLU A 13 -15.36 2.22 8.46
C GLU A 13 -14.14 2.82 9.16
N LEU A 14 -12.95 2.53 8.65
CA LEU A 14 -11.69 3.11 9.11
C LEU A 14 -11.69 4.64 8.99
N VAL A 15 -12.13 5.16 7.85
CA VAL A 15 -12.23 6.60 7.59
C VAL A 15 -13.28 7.25 8.50
N ARG A 16 -14.41 6.57 8.75
CA ARG A 16 -15.52 7.06 9.59
C ARG A 16 -15.13 7.12 11.06
N THR A 17 -14.56 6.05 11.59
CA THR A 17 -14.22 5.90 13.01
C THR A 17 -12.86 6.50 13.37
N ARG A 18 -11.95 6.62 12.39
CA ARG A 18 -10.54 6.96 12.58
C ARG A 18 -9.77 5.95 13.43
N VAL A 19 -10.31 4.74 13.60
CA VAL A 19 -9.66 3.64 14.32
C VAL A 19 -8.86 2.82 13.31
N CYS A 20 -7.57 2.62 13.59
CA CYS A 20 -6.68 1.79 12.77
C CYS A 20 -6.58 0.40 13.39
N PHE A 21 -7.05 -0.61 12.67
CA PHE A 21 -6.95 -2.01 13.06
C PHE A 21 -5.69 -2.63 12.44
N PRO A 22 -4.90 -3.42 13.18
CA PRO A 22 -3.82 -4.18 12.57
C PRO A 22 -4.39 -5.25 11.62
N ASP A 23 -3.53 -5.78 10.76
CA ASP A 23 -3.80 -6.95 9.93
C ASP A 23 -4.91 -6.80 8.88
N ILE A 24 -5.09 -5.58 8.36
CA ILE A 24 -6.00 -5.34 7.24
C ILE A 24 -5.34 -5.70 5.91
N LEU A 25 -5.97 -6.62 5.18
CA LEU A 25 -5.58 -7.03 3.83
C LEU A 25 -6.15 -6.05 2.81
N LEU A 26 -5.29 -5.47 1.98
CA LEU A 26 -5.66 -4.57 0.90
C LEU A 26 -4.92 -4.94 -0.38
N LEU A 27 -5.57 -4.73 -1.52
CA LEU A 27 -4.96 -4.88 -2.84
C LEU A 27 -4.30 -3.57 -3.25
N VAL A 28 -3.13 -3.67 -3.87
CA VAL A 28 -2.43 -2.52 -4.47
C VAL A 28 -3.01 -2.28 -5.86
N ASP A 29 -3.88 -1.28 -5.96
CA ASP A 29 -4.51 -0.83 -7.20
C ASP A 29 -3.53 -0.09 -8.11
N LYS A 30 -2.62 0.71 -7.53
CA LYS A 30 -1.63 1.47 -8.28
C LYS A 30 -0.43 1.86 -7.43
N VAL A 31 0.73 1.96 -8.06
CA VAL A 31 1.96 2.52 -7.47
C VAL A 31 2.37 3.78 -8.24
N THR A 32 2.65 4.86 -7.53
CA THR A 32 3.15 6.12 -8.13
C THR A 32 4.35 6.65 -7.38
N VAL A 33 5.34 7.16 -8.11
CA VAL A 33 6.44 7.93 -7.54
C VAL A 33 6.02 9.40 -7.50
N VAL A 34 6.13 10.01 -6.33
CA VAL A 34 5.95 11.44 -6.13
C VAL A 34 7.34 12.06 -6.08
N ASP A 35 7.65 12.87 -7.09
CA ASP A 35 8.87 13.65 -7.08
C ASP A 35 8.78 14.74 -6.00
N LEU A 36 9.78 14.81 -5.12
CA LEU A 36 9.88 15.82 -4.06
C LEU A 36 11.06 16.78 -4.30
N THR A 37 11.68 16.74 -5.48
CA THR A 37 12.84 17.55 -5.82
C THR A 37 12.53 19.05 -5.66
N ASP A 38 11.32 19.49 -5.99
CA ASP A 38 10.88 20.88 -5.81
C ASP A 38 10.77 21.31 -4.34
N LEU A 39 10.53 20.37 -3.43
CA LEU A 39 10.35 20.65 -2.00
C LEU A 39 11.67 20.57 -1.22
N LYS A 40 12.62 19.73 -1.68
CA LYS A 40 13.95 19.59 -1.11
C LYS A 40 14.98 19.27 -2.21
N PRO A 41 15.55 20.30 -2.85
CA PRO A 41 16.44 20.15 -4.02
C PRO A 41 17.70 19.31 -3.77
N TYR A 42 18.13 19.21 -2.51
CA TYR A 42 19.34 18.49 -2.10
C TYR A 42 19.08 17.05 -1.65
N THR A 43 17.83 16.60 -1.62
CA THR A 43 17.49 15.21 -1.30
C THR A 43 16.84 14.56 -2.51
N ASN A 44 17.57 13.69 -3.19
CA ASN A 44 17.03 12.78 -4.19
C ASN A 44 16.12 11.74 -3.50
N SER A 45 14.94 12.21 -3.06
CA SER A 45 13.99 11.41 -2.29
C SER A 45 12.61 11.53 -2.90
N GLY A 46 12.38 10.83 -4.00
CA GLY A 46 11.00 10.52 -4.40
C GLY A 46 10.29 9.79 -3.26
N ALA A 47 9.01 10.09 -3.06
CA ALA A 47 8.16 9.33 -2.14
C ALA A 47 7.29 8.37 -2.94
N TYR A 48 7.16 7.13 -2.46
CA TYR A 48 6.24 6.18 -3.06
C TYR A 48 4.84 6.32 -2.45
N ARG A 49 3.86 6.50 -3.33
CA ARG A 49 2.44 6.50 -3.00
C ARG A 49 1.79 5.25 -3.59
N LEU A 50 1.05 4.56 -2.75
CA LEU A 50 0.20 3.43 -3.14
C LEU A 50 -1.26 3.89 -3.20
N TYR A 51 -2.02 3.28 -4.08
CA TYR A 51 -3.48 3.29 -4.06
C TYR A 51 -3.89 1.91 -3.61
N LEU A 52 -4.58 1.84 -2.47
CA LEU A 52 -4.98 0.59 -1.84
C LEU A 52 -6.50 0.44 -1.88
N THR A 53 -6.98 -0.76 -2.20
CA THR A 53 -8.41 -1.06 -2.25
C THR A 53 -8.76 -2.24 -1.36
N ASP A 54 -9.93 -2.16 -0.73
CA ASP A 54 -10.59 -3.26 0.00
C ASP A 54 -11.64 -3.98 -0.87
N GLY A 55 -11.64 -3.72 -2.17
CA GLY A 55 -12.62 -4.25 -3.13
C GLY A 55 -13.82 -3.32 -3.36
N GLU A 56 -14.05 -2.34 -2.48
CA GLU A 56 -15.16 -1.38 -2.63
C GLU A 56 -14.69 0.05 -2.88
N VAL A 57 -13.64 0.48 -2.20
CA VAL A 57 -13.13 1.85 -2.31
C VAL A 57 -11.61 1.89 -2.35
N ILE A 58 -11.07 2.91 -3.01
CA ILE A 58 -9.64 3.17 -3.08
C ILE A 58 -9.26 4.27 -2.09
N ILE A 59 -8.17 4.06 -1.35
CA ILE A 59 -7.55 5.06 -0.49
C ILE A 59 -6.07 5.26 -0.87
N GLN A 60 -5.62 6.51 -0.81
CA GLN A 60 -4.20 6.82 -0.98
C GLN A 60 -3.43 6.42 0.27
N ALA A 61 -2.22 5.90 0.07
CA ALA A 61 -1.30 5.59 1.14
C ALA A 61 0.11 6.09 0.81
N LEU A 62 0.79 6.64 1.80
CA LEU A 62 2.18 7.09 1.69
C LEU A 62 3.08 6.17 2.51
N LEU A 63 4.12 5.67 1.87
CA LEU A 63 5.11 4.83 2.52
C LEU A 63 6.13 5.69 3.26
N LYS A 64 6.40 5.36 4.54
CA LYS A 64 7.61 5.86 5.21
C LYS A 64 8.85 5.46 4.40
N ARG A 65 9.87 6.33 4.39
CA ARG A 65 11.12 6.15 3.62
C ARG A 65 11.76 4.78 3.76
N ARG A 66 11.74 4.19 4.98
CA ARG A 66 12.29 2.83 5.23
C ARG A 66 11.61 1.71 4.42
N LEU A 67 10.38 1.94 3.96
CA LEU A 67 9.58 1.00 3.21
C LEU A 67 9.71 1.16 1.69
N HIS A 68 10.37 2.23 1.20
CA HIS A 68 10.53 2.47 -0.23
C HIS A 68 11.26 1.32 -0.94
N LYS A 69 12.15 0.62 -0.22
CA LYS A 69 12.86 -0.58 -0.70
C LYS A 69 11.93 -1.68 -1.22
N TYR A 70 10.71 -1.82 -0.69
CA TYR A 70 9.78 -2.87 -1.12
C TYR A 70 9.21 -2.58 -2.51
N VAL A 71 9.06 -1.30 -2.87
CA VAL A 71 8.64 -0.92 -4.22
C VAL A 71 9.81 -1.05 -5.18
N THR A 72 10.99 -0.55 -4.80
CA THR A 72 12.20 -0.62 -5.65
C THR A 72 12.65 -2.06 -5.94
N ARG A 73 12.34 -3.01 -5.05
CA ARG A 73 12.64 -4.45 -5.22
C ARG A 73 11.52 -5.24 -5.88
N GLU A 74 10.42 -4.57 -6.27
CA GLU A 74 9.21 -5.22 -6.81
C GLU A 74 8.57 -6.24 -5.85
N ASP A 75 8.82 -6.10 -4.54
CA ASP A 75 8.09 -6.85 -3.52
C ASP A 75 6.64 -6.35 -3.42
N VAL A 76 6.40 -5.09 -3.79
CA VAL A 76 5.08 -4.44 -3.88
C VAL A 76 4.93 -3.81 -5.24
N TYR A 77 3.86 -4.21 -5.95
CA TYR A 77 3.52 -3.77 -7.30
C TYR A 77 2.00 -3.79 -7.49
N GLU A 78 1.52 -3.20 -8.58
CA GLU A 78 0.09 -3.24 -8.94
C GLU A 78 -0.41 -4.69 -9.06
N GLY A 79 -1.55 -5.00 -8.44
CA GLY A 79 -2.09 -6.36 -8.34
C GLY A 79 -1.57 -7.19 -7.16
N SER A 80 -0.54 -6.72 -6.44
CA SER A 80 -0.08 -7.40 -5.23
C SER A 80 -0.95 -7.09 -4.01
N TYR A 81 -1.01 -8.02 -3.07
CA TYR A 81 -1.70 -7.83 -1.80
C TYR A 81 -0.71 -7.41 -0.71
N VAL A 82 -1.14 -6.47 0.13
CA VAL A 82 -0.41 -6.05 1.33
C VAL A 82 -1.30 -6.21 2.55
N VAL A 83 -0.67 -6.52 3.68
CA VAL A 83 -1.35 -6.50 4.98
C VAL A 83 -0.70 -5.45 5.85
N LEU A 84 -1.50 -4.45 6.23
CA LEU A 84 -0.99 -3.32 7.00
C LEU A 84 -0.85 -3.72 8.47
N LYS A 85 0.37 -3.56 9.01
CA LYS A 85 0.70 -3.87 10.41
C LYS A 85 0.65 -2.61 11.27
N GLU A 86 1.29 -1.55 10.81
CA GLU A 86 1.34 -0.27 11.50
C GLU A 86 1.08 0.87 10.52
N TYR A 87 0.05 1.66 10.77
CA TYR A 87 -0.31 2.80 9.96
C TYR A 87 -1.19 3.75 10.75
N SER A 88 -1.35 4.98 10.24
CA SER A 88 -2.29 5.94 10.79
C SER A 88 -3.11 6.61 9.69
N LEU A 89 -4.32 7.03 10.04
CA LEU A 89 -5.14 7.86 9.17
C LEU A 89 -4.71 9.32 9.33
N ALA A 90 -4.11 9.88 8.28
CA ALA A 90 -3.68 11.27 8.24
C ALA A 90 -4.59 12.11 7.33
N SER A 91 -4.45 13.43 7.41
CA SER A 91 -5.18 14.37 6.56
C SER A 91 -4.21 15.39 5.96
N ALA A 92 -4.46 15.79 4.72
CA ALA A 92 -3.75 16.87 4.04
C ALA A 92 -4.75 17.80 3.37
N LYS A 93 -4.40 19.08 3.20
CA LYS A 93 -5.19 19.99 2.36
C LYS A 93 -5.16 19.51 0.91
N ARG A 94 -6.29 19.61 0.22
CA ARG A 94 -6.31 19.38 -1.22
C ARG A 94 -5.53 20.49 -1.93
N LEU A 95 -4.94 20.17 -3.09
CA LEU A 95 -4.16 21.11 -3.88
C LEU A 95 -4.99 22.29 -4.40
N ASN A 96 -6.29 22.08 -4.62
CA ASN A 96 -7.23 23.13 -5.02
C ASN A 96 -7.72 23.99 -3.84
N GLY A 97 -7.19 23.78 -2.62
CA GLY A 97 -7.52 24.54 -1.43
C GLY A 97 -8.86 24.19 -0.78
N ASP A 98 -9.69 23.35 -1.41
CA ASP A 98 -11.02 23.02 -0.93
C ASP A 98 -11.03 21.73 -0.09
N GLY A 99 -11.08 21.90 1.23
CA GLY A 99 -11.17 20.81 2.19
C GLY A 99 -9.90 19.97 2.33
N ASN A 100 -10.08 18.82 2.99
CA ASN A 100 -9.00 17.89 3.31
C ASN A 100 -9.21 16.54 2.62
N VAL A 101 -8.11 15.91 2.20
CA VAL A 101 -8.06 14.51 1.79
C VAL A 101 -7.52 13.66 2.94
N ARG A 102 -8.10 12.47 3.15
CA ARG A 102 -7.56 11.47 4.07
C ARG A 102 -6.72 10.45 3.33
N TYR A 103 -5.65 10.02 3.97
CA TYR A 103 -4.72 9.01 3.42
C TYR A 103 -4.13 8.18 4.55
N LEU A 104 -3.60 7.00 4.22
CA LEU A 104 -2.90 6.13 5.16
C LEU A 104 -1.40 6.48 5.19
N ALA A 105 -0.87 6.81 6.35
CA ALA A 105 0.57 6.91 6.56
C ALA A 105 1.10 5.55 7.02
N ILE A 106 1.69 4.78 6.10
CA ILE A 106 2.10 3.40 6.37
C ILE A 106 3.49 3.40 6.99
N SER A 107 3.56 2.82 8.18
CA SER A 107 4.81 2.59 8.90
C SER A 107 5.31 1.17 8.72
N ASP A 108 4.41 0.18 8.66
CA ASP A 108 4.78 -1.22 8.51
C ASP A 108 3.70 -2.04 7.80
N PHE A 109 4.12 -2.99 6.98
CA PHE A 109 3.26 -3.94 6.27
C PHE A 109 4.08 -5.17 5.86
N TYR A 110 3.40 -6.26 5.49
CA TYR A 110 4.01 -7.34 4.71
C TYR A 110 3.31 -7.48 3.37
N SER A 111 4.08 -7.81 2.33
CA SER A 111 3.56 -8.13 1.01
C SER A 111 3.32 -9.63 0.90
N ILE A 112 2.19 -10.01 0.32
CA ILE A 112 1.89 -11.40 -0.03
C ILE A 112 2.28 -11.67 -1.50
N GLY A 113 2.44 -10.62 -2.32
CA GLY A 113 2.60 -10.72 -3.77
C GLY A 113 1.26 -10.90 -4.48
N ASP A 114 1.27 -11.52 -5.66
CA ASP A 114 0.06 -11.95 -6.39
C ASP A 114 -0.10 -13.47 -6.20
N ALA A 115 -1.33 -13.93 -5.98
CA ALA A 115 -1.71 -15.33 -5.93
C ALA A 115 -1.21 -16.12 -7.16
N SER A 116 -1.02 -15.46 -8.31
CA SER A 116 -0.42 -16.03 -9.52
C SER A 116 1.04 -16.45 -9.34
N ARG A 117 1.85 -15.65 -8.65
CA ARG A 117 3.32 -15.78 -8.62
C ARG A 117 3.82 -16.87 -7.65
N ASN A 118 2.94 -17.34 -6.75
CA ASN A 118 3.27 -18.41 -5.80
C ASN A 118 3.22 -19.81 -6.44
N ARG A 119 2.59 -19.96 -7.62
CA ARG A 119 2.59 -21.23 -8.38
C ARG A 119 3.92 -21.50 -9.08
N ASP A 120 4.63 -20.47 -9.52
CA ASP A 120 5.87 -20.65 -10.30
C ASP A 120 7.09 -20.94 -9.41
N LYS A 121 7.13 -20.41 -8.18
CA LYS A 121 8.25 -20.68 -7.24
C LYS A 121 8.25 -22.10 -6.69
N ASN A 122 7.08 -22.73 -6.54
CA ASN A 122 6.98 -24.13 -6.15
C ASN A 122 7.29 -25.11 -7.30
N ARG A 123 7.34 -24.64 -8.55
CA ARG A 123 7.70 -25.45 -9.70
C ARG A 123 9.21 -25.53 -9.94
N LEU A 124 9.97 -24.55 -9.42
CA LEU A 124 11.43 -24.46 -9.58
C LEU A 124 12.21 -25.02 -8.38
N ARG A 125 11.53 -25.57 -7.36
CA ARG A 125 12.14 -26.22 -6.18
C ARG A 125 11.83 -27.72 -6.09
N GLY A 126 11.32 -28.31 -7.17
CA GLY A 126 10.94 -29.72 -7.24
C GLY A 126 11.99 -30.64 -7.88
N ASP A 127 13.13 -30.09 -8.31
CA ASP A 127 14.21 -30.84 -8.94
C ASP A 127 15.48 -30.80 -8.05
N GLU A 128 15.44 -31.52 -6.93
CA GLU A 128 16.64 -32.07 -6.25
C GLU A 128 16.35 -33.50 -5.77
#